data_AF-A0A836R9R0-F1
#
_entry.id   AF-A0A836R9R0-F1
#
_cell.length_a   1.000
_cell.length_b   1.000
_cell.length_c   1.000
_cell.angle_alpha   90.00
_cell.angle_beta   90.00
_cell.angle_gamma   90.00
#
_symmetry.space_group_name_H-M   'P 1'
#
loop_
_entity.id
_entity.type
_entity.pdbx_description
1 polymer ?
#
loop_
_entity_poly.entity_id
_entity_poly.type
_entity_poly.pdbx_seq_one_letter_code
_entity_poly.pdbx_strand_id
1 'polypeptide(L)'
;MTPFERYKMWLKGGFLSPEDREELEKIKDNKKEIEERFYGELEFGTGGIRGIMGLGSMRMNVYNIGRVSQAIAKYIKDKGF
;
A
#
# COMPACT_ATOMS: atom_id res chain seq x y z
N MET A 1 6.80 12.67 -2.98
CA MET A 1 7.15 11.35 -3.52
C MET A 1 6.22 11.04 -4.69
N THR A 2 6.78 10.81 -5.87
CA THR A 2 6.02 10.52 -7.09
C THR A 2 5.44 9.09 -7.06
N PRO A 3 4.44 8.75 -7.89
CA PRO A 3 3.92 7.39 -7.98
C PRO A 3 5.00 6.36 -8.32
N PHE A 4 5.90 6.71 -9.24
CA PHE A 4 6.99 5.84 -9.67
C PHE A 4 8.07 5.65 -8.57
N GLU A 5 8.33 6.68 -7.76
CA GLU A 5 9.19 6.55 -6.58
C GLU A 5 8.58 5.60 -5.54
N ARG A 6 7.29 5.71 -5.25
CA ARG A 6 6.58 4.79 -4.33
C ARG A 6 6.61 3.35 -4.83
N TYR A 7 6.38 3.15 -6.13
CA TYR A 7 6.48 1.85 -6.77
C TYR A 7 7.87 1.23 -6.59
N LYS A 8 8.93 1.99 -6.87
CA LYS A 8 10.32 1.52 -6.66
C LYS A 8 10.62 1.23 -5.19
N MET A 9 10.07 2.01 -4.26
CA MET A 9 10.21 1.74 -2.83
C MET A 9 9.52 0.45 -2.43
N TRP A 10 8.33 0.18 -2.95
CA TRP A 10 7.61 -1.07 -2.74
C TRP A 10 8.41 -2.28 -3.25
N LEU A 11 8.92 -2.24 -4.48
CA LEU A 11 9.74 -3.33 -5.03
C LEU A 11 10.99 -3.63 -4.19
N LYS A 12 11.63 -2.58 -3.65
CA LYS A 12 12.78 -2.68 -2.75
C LYS A 12 12.41 -3.13 -1.33
N GLY A 13 11.12 -3.15 -0.99
CA GLY A 13 10.65 -3.56 0.32
C GLY A 13 10.97 -5.03 0.61
N GLY A 14 11.71 -5.29 1.69
CA GLY A 14 12.02 -6.66 2.14
C GLY A 14 10.81 -7.41 2.69
N PHE A 15 9.66 -6.76 2.80
CA PHE A 15 8.42 -7.34 3.32
C PHE A 15 7.58 -8.05 2.26
N LEU A 16 7.87 -7.87 0.97
CA LEU A 16 7.13 -8.52 -0.11
C LEU A 16 7.50 -10.01 -0.22
N SER A 17 6.48 -10.85 -0.35
CA SER A 17 6.64 -12.23 -0.80
C SER A 17 7.24 -12.28 -2.22
N PRO A 18 7.88 -13.39 -2.62
CA PRO A 18 8.33 -13.59 -4.00
C PRO A 18 7.20 -13.39 -5.02
N GLU A 19 6.01 -13.90 -4.73
CA GLU A 19 4.83 -13.85 -5.60
C GLU A 19 4.32 -12.41 -5.76
N ASP A 20 4.25 -11.65 -4.67
CA ASP A 20 3.81 -10.26 -4.70
C ASP A 20 4.83 -9.35 -5.40
N ARG A 21 6.12 -9.64 -5.24
CA ARG A 21 7.15 -8.95 -6.02
C ARG A 21 6.98 -9.22 -7.51
N GLU A 22 6.72 -10.47 -7.90
CA GLU A 22 6.49 -10.81 -9.31
C GLU A 22 5.27 -10.10 -9.89
N GLU A 23 4.17 -9.96 -9.13
CA GLU A 23 3.00 -9.20 -9.58
C GLU A 23 3.32 -7.73 -9.84
N LEU A 24 4.08 -7.09 -8.96
CA LEU A 24 4.50 -5.70 -9.16
C LEU A 24 5.50 -5.55 -10.32
N GLU A 25 6.35 -6.54 -10.57
CA GLU A 25 7.25 -6.53 -11.73
C GLU A 25 6.46 -6.66 -13.06
N LYS A 26 5.31 -7.34 -13.07
CA LYS A 26 4.45 -7.46 -14.27
C LYS A 26 3.91 -6.11 -14.76
N ILE A 27 3.80 -5.12 -13.89
CA ILE A 27 3.32 -3.78 -14.24
C ILE A 27 4.43 -2.77 -14.54
N LYS A 28 5.72 -3.17 -14.52
CA LYS A 28 6.88 -2.25 -14.61
C LYS A 28 6.88 -1.33 -15.83
N ASP A 29 6.35 -1.82 -16.96
CA ASP A 29 6.29 -1.10 -18.23
C ASP A 29 4.94 -0.38 -18.43
N ASN A 30 3.98 -0.57 -17.52
CA ASN A 30 2.66 0.05 -17.56
C ASN A 30 2.61 1.27 -16.62
N LYS A 31 3.04 2.42 -17.15
CA LYS A 31 3.07 3.70 -16.40
C LYS A 31 1.71 4.08 -15.81
N LYS A 32 0.62 3.85 -16.55
CA LYS A 32 -0.74 4.19 -16.10
C LYS A 32 -1.13 3.36 -14.89
N GLU A 33 -0.86 2.05 -14.92
CA GLU A 33 -1.16 1.15 -13.80
C GLU A 33 -0.35 1.53 -12.55
N ILE A 34 0.93 1.87 -12.72
CA ILE A 34 1.77 2.38 -11.63
C ILE A 34 1.19 3.68 -11.07
N GLU A 35 0.79 4.62 -11.92
CA GLU A 35 0.19 5.88 -11.48
C GLU A 35 -1.09 5.62 -10.68
N GLU A 36 -2.02 4.82 -11.19
CA GLU A 36 -3.28 4.52 -10.51
C GLU A 36 -3.10 3.78 -9.18
N ARG A 37 -2.09 2.90 -9.05
CA ARG A 37 -1.82 2.14 -7.82
C ARG A 37 -1.06 2.95 -6.76
N PHE A 38 -0.27 3.93 -7.18
CA PHE A 38 0.71 4.61 -6.33
C PHE A 38 0.58 6.13 -6.27
N TYR A 39 -0.46 6.75 -6.84
CA TYR A 39 -0.63 8.21 -6.76
C TYR A 39 -0.80 8.74 -5.33
N GLY A 40 -1.36 7.92 -4.45
CA GLY A 40 -1.62 8.28 -3.06
C GLY A 40 -1.43 7.10 -2.12
N GLU A 41 -1.94 7.26 -0.91
CA GLU A 41 -2.07 6.17 0.05
C GLU A 41 -3.54 5.81 0.25
N LEU A 42 -3.77 4.58 0.69
CA LEU A 42 -5.09 4.15 1.11
C LEU A 42 -5.49 4.93 2.38
N GLU A 43 -6.59 5.68 2.29
CA GLU A 43 -7.04 6.60 3.34
C GLU A 43 -8.35 6.15 4.01
N PHE A 44 -8.57 6.65 5.23
CA PHE A 44 -9.82 6.49 5.96
C PHE A 44 -10.84 7.51 5.46
N GLY A 45 -11.93 7.03 4.87
CA GLY A 45 -13.10 7.85 4.58
C GLY A 45 -14.13 7.82 5.71
N THR A 46 -15.26 8.50 5.50
CA THR A 46 -16.41 8.50 6.42
C THR A 46 -16.97 7.10 6.71
N GLY A 47 -16.86 6.19 5.74
CA GLY A 47 -17.26 4.78 5.87
C GLY A 47 -16.11 3.82 6.20
N GLY A 48 -14.97 4.33 6.69
CA GLY A 48 -13.78 3.52 6.93
C GLY A 48 -12.85 3.43 5.71
N ILE A 49 -11.93 2.46 5.75
CA ILE A 49 -10.95 2.21 4.69
C ILE A 49 -11.63 1.46 3.54
N ARG A 50 -11.53 2.01 2.33
CA ARG A 50 -12.01 1.37 1.10
C ARG A 50 -11.00 1.56 -0.02
N GLY A 51 -10.81 0.54 -0.83
CA GLY A 51 -9.87 0.58 -1.96
C GLY A 51 -10.05 -0.60 -2.89
N ILE A 52 -9.54 -0.48 -4.11
CA ILE A 52 -9.55 -1.57 -5.09
C ILE A 52 -8.53 -2.62 -4.66
N MET A 53 -8.89 -3.90 -4.71
CA MET A 53 -7.97 -5.01 -4.41
C MET A 53 -6.75 -4.97 -5.33
N GLY A 54 -5.56 -5.26 -4.78
CA GLY A 54 -4.31 -5.37 -5.53
C GLY A 54 -3.11 -4.81 -4.77
N LEU A 55 -1.91 -4.94 -5.35
CA LEU A 55 -0.70 -4.38 -4.74
C LEU A 55 -0.52 -2.91 -5.13
N GLY A 56 -0.05 -2.13 -4.15
CA GLY A 56 0.16 -0.69 -4.30
C GLY A 56 -0.24 0.09 -3.06
N SER A 57 0.30 1.30 -2.91
CA SER A 57 0.04 2.14 -1.74
C SER A 57 -1.42 2.59 -1.64
N MET A 58 -2.14 2.64 -2.76
CA MET A 58 -3.56 3.02 -2.79
C MET A 58 -4.52 1.86 -3.09
N ARG A 59 -4.07 0.62 -2.89
CA ARG A 59 -4.87 -0.59 -3.10
C ARG A 59 -5.16 -1.29 -1.77
N MET A 60 -6.22 -2.07 -1.76
CA MET A 60 -6.54 -2.95 -0.65
C MET A 60 -5.67 -4.22 -0.76
N ASN A 61 -4.76 -4.38 0.20
CA ASN A 61 -3.86 -5.54 0.31
C ASN A 61 -3.42 -5.75 1.77
N VAL A 62 -2.85 -6.92 2.02
CA VAL A 62 -2.41 -7.35 3.36
C VAL A 62 -1.39 -6.39 3.98
N TYR A 63 -0.51 -5.79 3.18
CA TYR A 63 0.53 -4.88 3.65
C TYR A 63 -0.05 -3.56 4.16
N ASN A 64 -0.98 -2.97 3.41
CA ASN A 64 -1.67 -1.74 3.80
C ASN A 64 -2.58 -1.98 5.00
N ILE A 65 -3.34 -3.07 5.01
CA ILE A 65 -4.18 -3.45 6.16
C ILE A 65 -3.31 -3.66 7.40
N GLY A 66 -2.23 -4.44 7.29
CA GLY A 66 -1.31 -4.70 8.40
C GLY A 66 -0.71 -3.41 8.96
N ARG A 67 -0.26 -2.50 8.08
CA ARG A 67 0.23 -1.17 8.47
C ARG A 67 -0.82 -0.37 9.24
N VAL A 68 -2.06 -0.35 8.75
CA VAL A 68 -3.14 0.40 9.40
C VAL A 68 -3.56 -0.23 10.72
N SER A 69 -3.71 -1.55 10.79
CA SER A 69 -3.97 -2.27 12.03
C SER A 69 -2.88 -2.00 13.07
N GLN A 70 -1.61 -2.03 12.68
CA GLN A 70 -0.50 -1.69 13.55
C GLN A 70 -0.54 -0.22 14.01
N ALA A 71 -0.90 0.70 13.12
CA ALA A 71 -1.05 2.12 13.47
C ALA A 71 -2.17 2.34 14.49
N ILE A 72 -3.32 1.67 14.32
CA ILE A 72 -4.44 1.71 15.27
C ILE A 72 -4.01 1.13 16.62
N ALA A 73 -3.37 -0.04 16.63
CA ALA A 73 -2.88 -0.67 17.85
C ALA A 73 -1.88 0.25 18.60
N LYS A 74 -0.96 0.88 17.86
CA LYS A 74 -0.02 1.85 18.42
C LYS A 74 -0.74 3.09 18.98
N TYR A 75 -1.72 3.62 18.26
CA TYR A 75 -2.51 4.76 18.74
C TYR A 75 -3.23 4.43 20.05
N ILE A 76 -3.88 3.27 20.13
CA ILE A 76 -4.54 2.80 21.36
C ILE A 76 -3.52 2.63 22.48
N LYS A 77 -2.33 2.08 22.22
CA LYS A 77 -1.28 1.93 23.23
C LYS A 77 -0.77 3.29 23.75
N ASP A 78 -0.62 4.28 22.88
CA ASP A 78 -0.01 5.58 23.21
C ASP A 78 -1.02 6.59 23.78
N LYS A 79 -2.31 6.45 23.44
CA LYS A 79 -3.37 7.43 23.74
C LYS A 79 -4.64 6.84 24.34
N GLY A 80 -4.79 5.51 24.31
CA GLY A 80 -5.85 4.82 25.03
C GLY A 80 -5.49 4.77 26.51
N PHE A 81 -6.43 5.26 27.34
CA PHE A 81 -6.39 5.41 28.81
C PHE A 81 -5.02 5.37 29.49
#